data_AF-A0A0G4P5Q1-F1
#
_entry.id   AF-A0A0G4P5Q1-F1
#
_cell.length_a   1.000
_cell.length_b   1.000
_cell.length_c   1.000
_cell.angle_alpha   90.00
_cell.angle_beta   90.00
_cell.angle_gamma   90.00
#
_symmetry.space_group_name_H-M   'P 1'
#
loop_
_entity.id
_entity.type
_entity.pdbx_description
1 polymer ?
#
loop_
_entity_poly.entity_id
_entity_poly.type
_entity_poly.pdbx_seq_one_letter_code
_entity_poly.pdbx_strand_id
1 'polypeptide(L)'
;MSGPPRTRPINQADNALPVLSVKITVHTLGYFFQSDKRSSNHASIYLVTPGNVSVQLNMTKAGPTDNMGTLLLQFCPYTDSTSSVRDFYLNARQGLNVGQVIALLRAKRRDKYALARSGVGCRYWVSQIIHDLEDNGFISPTGTSNAALATEFLQFNYTREKSPVYEPMEPGRFLYA
;
A
#
# COMPACT_ATOMS: atom_id res chain seq x y z
N MET A 1 11.75 13.12 -29.00
CA MET A 1 12.26 12.79 -27.65
C MET A 1 11.06 12.70 -26.73
N SER A 2 10.75 11.53 -26.16
CA SER A 2 9.71 11.41 -25.13
C SER A 2 10.22 12.01 -23.83
N GLY A 3 9.42 12.83 -23.16
CA GLY A 3 9.77 13.43 -21.87
C GLY A 3 10.06 12.38 -20.78
N PRO A 4 10.56 12.81 -19.60
CA PRO A 4 10.87 11.89 -18.52
C PRO A 4 9.63 11.07 -18.12
N PRO A 5 9.82 9.79 -17.73
CA PRO A 5 8.72 8.95 -17.27
C PRO A 5 7.95 9.63 -16.14
N ARG A 6 6.61 9.60 -16.20
CA ARG A 6 5.74 10.18 -15.18
C ARG A 6 4.92 9.08 -14.51
N THR A 7 4.52 9.31 -13.26
CA THR A 7 3.50 8.50 -12.61
C THR A 7 2.24 8.49 -13.47
N ARG A 8 1.68 7.31 -13.71
CA ARG A 8 0.52 7.11 -14.59
C ARG A 8 -0.32 5.93 -14.09
N PRO A 9 -1.59 5.79 -14.49
CA PRO A 9 -2.31 4.54 -14.33
C PRO A 9 -1.53 3.37 -14.96
N ILE A 10 -1.64 2.21 -14.34
CA ILE A 10 -1.09 0.98 -14.93
C ILE A 10 -1.79 0.65 -16.25
N ASN A 11 -1.10 -0.05 -17.14
CA ASN A 11 -1.62 -0.59 -18.38
C ASN A 11 -1.34 -2.11 -18.46
N GLN A 12 -1.74 -2.74 -19.57
CA GLN A 12 -1.60 -4.20 -19.74
C GLN A 12 -0.15 -4.68 -19.70
N ALA A 13 0.80 -3.89 -20.21
CA ALA A 13 2.22 -4.26 -20.21
C ALA A 13 2.80 -4.30 -18.79
N ASP A 14 2.32 -3.42 -17.90
CA ASP A 14 2.79 -3.38 -16.52
C ASP A 14 2.47 -4.67 -15.73
N ASN A 15 1.44 -5.42 -16.14
CA ASN A 15 1.08 -6.68 -15.49
C ASN A 15 2.19 -7.75 -15.58
N ALA A 16 3.02 -7.71 -16.62
CA ALA A 16 4.10 -8.67 -16.81
C ALA A 16 5.37 -8.30 -16.00
N LEU A 17 5.40 -7.13 -15.36
CA LEU A 17 6.57 -6.70 -14.60
C LEU A 17 6.81 -7.65 -13.41
N PRO A 18 8.04 -8.20 -13.27
CA PRO A 18 8.41 -8.99 -12.10
C PRO A 18 8.35 -8.15 -10.83
N VAL A 19 7.87 -8.73 -9.75
CA VAL A 19 7.91 -8.12 -8.41
C VAL A 19 9.12 -8.66 -7.68
N LEU A 20 10.09 -7.78 -7.40
CA LEU A 20 11.31 -8.11 -6.67
C LEU A 20 11.08 -8.05 -5.15
N SER A 21 10.31 -7.05 -4.70
CA SER A 21 9.92 -6.91 -3.30
C SER A 21 8.58 -6.18 -3.18
N VAL A 22 7.90 -6.42 -2.08
CA VAL A 22 6.70 -5.71 -1.68
C VAL A 22 7.11 -4.72 -0.60
N LYS A 23 7.07 -3.43 -0.93
CA LYS A 23 7.45 -2.35 -0.01
C LYS A 23 6.20 -1.68 0.53
N ILE A 24 6.05 -1.68 1.85
CA ILE A 24 5.03 -0.90 2.54
C ILE A 24 5.65 0.46 2.84
N THR A 25 4.98 1.53 2.42
CA THR A 25 5.44 2.90 2.68
C THR A 25 4.42 3.62 3.53
N VAL A 26 4.89 4.15 4.65
CA VAL A 26 4.18 5.16 5.44
C VAL A 26 4.60 6.53 4.94
N HIS A 27 3.63 7.36 4.60
CA HIS A 27 3.83 8.68 4.05
C HIS A 27 3.75 9.76 5.14
N THR A 28 4.50 10.85 4.96
CA THR A 28 4.26 12.13 5.61
C THR A 28 2.78 12.47 5.46
N LEU A 29 2.18 13.12 6.46
CA LEU A 29 0.91 13.84 6.31
C LEU A 29 0.88 14.54 4.95
N GLY A 30 0.18 13.96 3.97
CA GLY A 30 0.05 14.58 2.67
C GLY A 30 -0.74 15.87 2.82
N TYR A 31 -0.52 16.83 1.91
CA TYR A 31 -1.31 18.07 1.76
C TYR A 31 -2.84 17.89 1.78
N PHE A 32 -3.35 16.66 1.69
CA PHE A 32 -4.76 16.30 1.63
C PHE A 32 -5.52 16.35 2.97
N PHE A 33 -4.82 16.56 4.09
CA PHE A 33 -5.47 16.56 5.41
C PHE A 33 -5.08 17.77 6.28
N GLN A 34 -4.96 18.98 5.70
CA GLN A 34 -4.77 20.19 6.53
C GLN A 34 -5.93 20.45 7.52
N SER A 35 -7.07 19.77 7.37
CA SER A 35 -8.20 19.83 8.31
C SER A 35 -8.49 18.55 9.08
N ASP A 36 -7.80 17.43 8.84
CA ASP A 36 -8.15 16.14 9.44
C ASP A 36 -7.07 15.64 10.42
N LYS A 37 -7.41 15.65 11.71
CA LYS A 37 -6.52 15.27 12.82
C LYS A 37 -6.58 13.76 13.16
N ARG A 38 -7.15 12.90 12.29
CA ARG A 38 -7.70 11.61 12.74
C ARG A 38 -6.94 10.34 12.35
N SER A 39 -5.92 10.37 11.48
CA SER A 39 -4.87 9.34 11.37
C SER A 39 -3.69 9.99 10.67
N SER A 40 -2.58 10.19 11.39
CA SER A 40 -1.58 11.13 10.89
C SER A 40 -0.72 10.60 9.75
N ASN A 41 -0.58 9.29 9.56
CA ASN A 41 0.08 8.77 8.36
C ASN A 41 -0.81 7.93 7.45
N HIS A 42 -0.71 8.23 6.16
CA HIS A 42 -1.25 7.40 5.09
C HIS A 42 -0.26 6.27 4.78
N ALA A 43 -0.77 5.07 4.47
CA ALA A 43 0.05 3.93 4.08
C ALA A 43 -0.35 3.43 2.69
N SER A 44 0.65 3.04 1.89
CA SER A 44 0.45 2.39 0.59
C SER A 44 1.47 1.26 0.38
N ILE A 45 1.25 0.47 -0.66
CA ILE A 45 2.15 -0.62 -1.05
C ILE A 45 2.79 -0.25 -2.38
N TYR A 46 4.08 -0.48 -2.52
CA TYR A 46 4.83 -0.40 -3.77
C TYR A 46 5.33 -1.80 -4.12
N LEU A 47 4.89 -2.31 -5.26
CA LEU A 47 5.47 -3.50 -5.89
C LEU A 47 6.72 -3.05 -6.62
N VAL A 48 7.89 -3.30 -6.04
CA VAL A 48 9.18 -2.89 -6.61
C VAL A 48 9.52 -3.83 -7.77
N THR A 49 9.86 -3.25 -8.92
CA THR A 49 10.17 -4.01 -10.15
C THR A 49 11.59 -3.68 -10.63
N PRO A 50 12.17 -4.44 -11.57
CA PRO A 50 13.46 -4.10 -12.17
C PRO A 50 13.47 -2.68 -12.77
N GLY A 51 14.64 -2.04 -12.76
CA GLY A 51 14.82 -0.70 -13.34
C GLY A 51 14.48 0.47 -12.42
N ASN A 52 14.44 0.25 -11.10
CA ASN A 52 14.12 1.27 -10.08
C ASN A 52 12.75 1.94 -10.27
N VAL A 53 11.77 1.17 -10.73
CA VAL A 53 10.38 1.58 -10.87
C VAL A 53 9.50 0.69 -10.00
N SER A 54 8.24 1.08 -9.83
CA SER A 54 7.30 0.33 -9.01
C SER A 54 5.86 0.49 -9.48
N VAL A 55 4.99 -0.38 -8.99
CA VAL A 55 3.55 -0.22 -9.08
C VAL A 55 2.99 0.05 -7.70
N GLN A 56 2.40 1.23 -7.50
CA GLN A 56 1.75 1.61 -6.27
C GLN A 56 0.33 1.04 -6.21
N LEU A 57 0.03 0.35 -5.12
CA LEU A 57 -1.31 -0.05 -4.69
C LEU A 57 -1.71 0.89 -3.55
N ASN A 58 -2.75 1.67 -3.78
CA ASN A 58 -3.14 2.71 -2.85
C ASN A 58 -4.64 2.70 -2.61
N MET A 59 -5.06 2.89 -1.37
CA MET A 59 -6.47 3.03 -1.01
C MET A 59 -6.71 4.44 -0.51
N THR A 60 -7.39 5.25 -1.32
CA THR A 60 -7.65 6.66 -1.02
C THR A 60 -9.15 6.92 -0.86
N LYS A 61 -9.50 8.09 -0.35
CA LYS A 61 -10.87 8.56 -0.30
C LYS A 61 -11.15 9.45 -1.51
N ALA A 62 -12.28 9.28 -2.21
CA ALA A 62 -12.59 10.04 -3.43
C ALA A 62 -12.94 11.51 -3.14
N GLY A 63 -13.65 11.78 -2.05
CA GLY A 63 -13.95 13.12 -1.56
C GLY A 63 -14.18 13.17 -0.04
N PRO A 64 -14.18 14.36 0.59
CA PRO A 64 -14.14 14.51 2.06
C PRO A 64 -15.27 13.81 2.84
N THR A 65 -16.42 13.57 2.21
CA THR A 65 -17.59 12.93 2.82
C THR A 65 -17.74 11.45 2.47
N ASP A 66 -16.91 10.91 1.59
CA ASP A 66 -17.04 9.53 1.14
C ASP A 66 -16.55 8.54 2.21
N ASN A 67 -17.33 7.48 2.41
CA ASN A 67 -16.93 6.38 3.28
C ASN A 67 -16.34 5.21 2.47
N MET A 68 -16.53 5.19 1.16
CA MET A 68 -15.94 4.18 0.28
C MET A 68 -14.52 4.59 -0.11
N GLY A 69 -13.60 3.64 0.04
CA GLY A 69 -12.26 3.76 -0.48
C GLY A 69 -12.24 3.52 -2.00
N THR A 70 -11.31 4.19 -2.66
CA THR A 70 -10.97 4.02 -4.08
C THR A 70 -9.60 3.37 -4.17
N LEU A 71 -9.56 2.17 -4.75
CA LEU A 71 -8.29 1.51 -5.10
C LEU A 71 -7.67 2.21 -6.31
N LEU A 72 -6.50 2.79 -6.12
CA LEU A 72 -5.65 3.35 -7.17
C LEU A 72 -4.47 2.41 -7.44
N LEU A 73 -4.27 2.12 -8.72
CA LEU A 73 -3.15 1.32 -9.23
C LEU A 73 -2.34 2.19 -10.17
N GLN A 74 -1.11 2.53 -9.78
CA GLN A 74 -0.29 3.49 -10.52
C GLN A 74 1.09 2.93 -10.80
N PHE A 75 1.57 3.06 -12.03
CA PHE A 75 2.98 2.91 -12.34
C PHE A 75 3.73 4.15 -11.84
N CYS A 76 4.82 3.94 -11.12
CA CYS A 76 5.68 4.96 -10.54
C CYS A 76 7.09 4.78 -11.12
N PRO A 77 7.69 5.82 -11.75
CA PRO A 77 9.05 5.76 -12.29
C PRO A 77 10.13 5.87 -11.20
N TYR A 78 9.82 5.40 -10.00
CA TYR A 78 10.64 5.45 -8.80
C TYR A 78 10.23 4.29 -7.88
N THR A 79 11.12 3.92 -6.97
CA THR A 79 10.81 3.03 -5.83
C THR A 79 10.47 3.83 -4.58
N ASP A 80 11.11 4.99 -4.41
CA ASP A 80 11.02 5.80 -3.20
C ASP A 80 10.19 7.06 -3.43
N SER A 81 9.06 7.14 -2.74
CA SER A 81 8.21 8.32 -2.77
C SER A 81 8.87 9.45 -1.97
N THR A 82 8.80 10.69 -2.48
CA THR A 82 9.28 11.88 -1.76
C THR A 82 8.55 12.11 -0.44
N SER A 83 7.32 11.61 -0.33
CA SER A 83 6.55 11.64 0.92
C SER A 83 6.85 10.46 1.85
N SER A 84 7.70 9.49 1.49
CA SER A 84 8.03 8.39 2.42
C SER A 84 8.71 8.92 3.69
N VAL A 85 8.19 8.50 4.84
CA VAL A 85 8.83 8.70 6.16
C VAL A 85 9.42 7.42 6.71
N ARG A 86 8.82 6.29 6.37
CA ARG A 86 9.26 4.98 6.84
C ARG A 86 8.78 3.91 5.86
N ASP A 87 9.67 2.97 5.58
CA ASP A 87 9.38 1.84 4.71
C ASP A 87 9.60 0.52 5.46
N PHE A 88 8.83 -0.50 5.09
CA PHE A 88 9.00 -1.88 5.51
C PHE A 88 9.03 -2.78 4.28
N TYR A 89 10.00 -3.69 4.20
CA TYR A 89 10.24 -4.50 3.01
C TYR A 89 9.91 -5.96 3.27
N LEU A 90 9.19 -6.56 2.31
CA LEU A 90 8.86 -7.97 2.26
C LEU A 90 9.46 -8.57 0.98
N ASN A 91 10.07 -9.75 1.11
CA ASN A 91 10.64 -10.46 -0.02
C ASN A 91 9.53 -11.11 -0.84
N ALA A 92 9.45 -10.75 -2.12
CA ALA A 92 8.53 -11.38 -3.04
C ALA A 92 9.03 -12.77 -3.45
N ARG A 93 8.11 -13.71 -3.66
CA ARG A 93 8.41 -15.03 -4.20
C ARG A 93 8.95 -14.90 -5.63
N GLN A 94 9.96 -15.71 -5.96
CA GLN A 94 10.49 -15.79 -7.31
C GLN A 94 9.39 -16.14 -8.33
N GLY A 95 9.34 -15.38 -9.42
CA GLY A 95 8.34 -15.55 -10.49
C GLY A 95 7.04 -14.79 -10.27
N LEU A 96 6.87 -14.08 -9.13
CA LEU A 96 5.73 -13.19 -8.92
C LEU A 96 5.77 -12.01 -9.90
N ASN A 97 4.62 -11.66 -10.47
CA ASN A 97 4.44 -10.46 -11.28
C ASN A 97 3.28 -9.59 -10.78
N VAL A 98 3.25 -8.33 -11.26
CA VAL A 98 2.24 -7.33 -10.90
C VAL A 98 0.82 -7.83 -11.20
N GLY A 99 0.62 -8.50 -12.34
CA GLY A 99 -0.68 -9.01 -12.76
C GLY A 99 -1.27 -10.03 -11.79
N GLN A 100 -0.44 -10.92 -11.24
CA GLN A 100 -0.85 -11.90 -10.22
C GLN A 100 -1.32 -11.22 -8.94
N VAL A 101 -0.62 -10.19 -8.49
CA VAL A 101 -1.03 -9.40 -7.31
C VAL A 101 -2.36 -8.70 -7.56
N ILE A 102 -2.53 -8.05 -8.72
CA ILE A 102 -3.79 -7.38 -9.07
C ILE A 102 -4.95 -8.37 -9.20
N ALA A 103 -4.71 -9.54 -9.80
CA ALA A 103 -5.71 -10.58 -9.91
C ALA A 103 -6.17 -11.06 -8.52
N LEU A 104 -5.23 -11.23 -7.58
CA LEU A 104 -5.55 -11.57 -6.19
C LEU A 104 -6.41 -10.49 -5.52
N LEU A 105 -6.04 -9.20 -5.64
CA LEU A 105 -6.81 -8.09 -5.08
C LEU A 105 -8.26 -8.11 -5.59
N ARG A 106 -8.46 -8.34 -6.89
CA ARG A 106 -9.79 -8.41 -7.50
C ARG A 106 -10.57 -9.64 -7.03
N ALA A 107 -9.94 -10.81 -7.00
CA ALA A 107 -10.56 -12.05 -6.53
C ALA A 107 -11.01 -11.93 -5.07
N LYS A 108 -10.21 -11.28 -4.23
CA LYS A 108 -10.51 -10.99 -2.81
C LYS A 108 -11.38 -9.73 -2.61
N ARG A 109 -11.80 -9.06 -3.69
CA ARG A 109 -12.61 -7.84 -3.69
C ARG A 109 -12.04 -6.71 -2.82
N ARG A 110 -10.72 -6.52 -2.88
CA ARG A 110 -10.02 -5.52 -2.08
C ARG A 110 -10.26 -4.08 -2.51
N ASP A 111 -10.87 -3.88 -3.67
CA ASP A 111 -11.46 -2.62 -4.11
C ASP A 111 -12.78 -2.28 -3.40
N LYS A 112 -13.46 -3.27 -2.79
CA LYS A 112 -14.74 -3.08 -2.08
C LYS A 112 -14.51 -2.84 -0.58
N TYR A 113 -13.73 -1.82 -0.27
CA TYR A 113 -13.39 -1.47 1.09
C TYR A 113 -14.00 -0.12 1.49
N ALA A 114 -14.77 -0.11 2.56
CA ALA A 114 -15.22 1.10 3.23
C ALA A 114 -14.21 1.48 4.33
N LEU A 115 -13.76 2.72 4.33
CA LEU A 115 -12.91 3.27 5.39
C LEU A 115 -13.69 3.31 6.72
N ALA A 116 -12.97 3.38 7.84
CA ALA A 116 -13.57 3.59 9.15
C ALA A 116 -14.32 4.95 9.18
N ARG A 117 -15.29 5.11 10.10
CA ARG A 117 -16.09 6.35 10.23
C ARG A 117 -15.24 7.61 10.45
N SER A 118 -14.05 7.45 11.00
CA SER A 118 -13.04 8.49 11.20
C SER A 118 -12.39 8.97 9.90
N GLY A 119 -12.64 8.33 8.75
CA GLY A 119 -11.98 8.60 7.48
C GLY A 119 -10.66 7.84 7.29
N VAL A 120 -10.32 6.96 8.23
CA VAL A 120 -9.03 6.27 8.32
C VAL A 120 -9.18 4.79 7.99
N GLY A 121 -8.08 4.04 8.05
CA GLY A 121 -8.08 2.60 7.81
C GLY A 121 -7.32 2.15 6.56
N CYS A 122 -6.52 3.04 5.95
CA CYS A 122 -5.56 2.64 4.93
C CYS A 122 -4.50 1.67 5.51
N ARG A 123 -4.04 1.88 6.75
CA ARG A 123 -3.13 0.96 7.45
C ARG A 123 -3.74 -0.43 7.61
N TYR A 124 -5.01 -0.49 8.04
CA TYR A 124 -5.74 -1.76 8.12
C TYR A 124 -5.89 -2.41 6.73
N TRP A 125 -6.30 -1.66 5.71
CA TRP A 125 -6.41 -2.18 4.34
C TRP A 125 -5.07 -2.76 3.85
N VAL A 126 -3.96 -2.04 4.02
CA VAL A 126 -2.61 -2.52 3.70
C VAL A 126 -2.31 -3.81 4.43
N SER A 127 -2.57 -3.89 5.75
CA SER A 127 -2.32 -5.11 6.53
C SER A 127 -3.06 -6.31 5.92
N GLN A 128 -4.31 -6.14 5.50
CA GLN A 128 -5.09 -7.23 4.90
C GLN A 128 -4.53 -7.67 3.54
N ILE A 129 -4.00 -6.75 2.74
CA ILE A 129 -3.32 -7.11 1.50
C ILE A 129 -2.07 -7.93 1.79
N ILE A 130 -1.28 -7.54 2.80
CA ILE A 130 -0.06 -8.28 3.15
C ILE A 130 -0.39 -9.70 3.62
N HIS A 131 -1.44 -9.88 4.43
CA HIS A 131 -1.93 -11.21 4.81
C HIS A 131 -2.37 -12.03 3.59
N ASP A 132 -3.12 -11.43 2.64
CA ASP A 132 -3.49 -12.16 1.42
C ASP A 132 -2.28 -12.60 0.59
N LEU A 133 -1.24 -11.77 0.51
CA LEU A 133 -0.01 -12.11 -0.21
C LEU A 133 0.70 -13.28 0.48
N GLU A 134 0.75 -13.30 1.81
CA GLU A 134 1.35 -14.39 2.57
C GLU A 134 0.54 -15.69 2.43
N ASP A 135 -0.78 -15.62 2.57
CA ASP A 135 -1.70 -16.75 2.44
C ASP A 135 -1.65 -17.40 1.04
N ASN A 136 -1.30 -16.64 0.01
CA ASN A 136 -1.13 -17.14 -1.37
C ASN A 136 0.33 -17.50 -1.70
N GLY A 137 1.23 -17.45 -0.71
CA GLY A 137 2.65 -17.76 -0.88
C GLY A 137 3.36 -16.80 -1.82
N PHE A 138 2.89 -15.56 -1.94
CA PHE A 138 3.54 -14.50 -2.75
C PHE A 138 4.66 -13.80 -1.97
N ILE A 139 4.63 -13.88 -0.65
CA ILE A 139 5.71 -13.47 0.27
C ILE A 139 5.99 -14.60 1.28
N SER A 140 7.15 -14.57 1.92
CA SER A 140 7.54 -15.59 2.92
C SER A 140 6.82 -15.37 4.26
N PRO A 141 6.23 -16.42 4.87
CA PRO A 141 5.65 -16.33 6.21
C PRO A 141 6.70 -16.33 7.33
N THR A 142 7.94 -16.73 7.00
CA THR A 142 9.03 -16.87 7.96
C THR A 142 10.13 -15.84 7.72
N GLY A 143 10.88 -15.54 8.78
CA GLY A 143 12.04 -14.64 8.74
C GLY A 143 11.76 -13.30 9.41
N THR A 144 12.63 -12.32 9.15
CA THR A 144 12.55 -10.97 9.75
C THR A 144 11.63 -10.01 9.00
N SER A 145 10.93 -10.51 7.98
CA SER A 145 10.07 -9.72 7.09
C SER A 145 8.87 -10.58 6.67
N ASN A 146 7.81 -10.57 7.46
CA ASN A 146 6.56 -11.31 7.22
C ASN A 146 5.32 -10.44 7.54
N ALA A 147 4.12 -10.99 7.31
CA ALA A 147 2.87 -10.27 7.49
C ALA A 147 2.63 -9.83 8.94
N ALA A 148 3.03 -10.64 9.92
CA ALA A 148 2.91 -10.30 11.34
C ALA A 148 3.75 -9.05 11.70
N LEU A 149 5.02 -9.03 11.31
CA LEU A 149 5.92 -7.89 11.56
C LEU A 149 5.50 -6.63 10.79
N ALA A 150 5.01 -6.81 9.56
CA ALA A 150 4.42 -5.71 8.78
C ALA A 150 3.16 -5.14 9.46
N THR A 151 2.34 -6.01 10.06
CA THR A 151 1.15 -5.61 10.83
C THR A 151 1.54 -4.82 12.07
N GLU A 152 2.56 -5.26 12.81
CA GLU A 152 3.10 -4.53 13.97
C GLU A 152 3.66 -3.16 13.56
N PHE A 153 4.43 -3.11 12.47
CA PHE A 153 4.94 -1.87 11.87
C PHE A 153 3.81 -0.86 11.57
N LEU A 154 2.68 -1.34 11.06
CA LEU A 154 1.52 -0.49 10.75
C LEU A 154 0.76 0.03 11.97
N GLN A 155 1.07 -0.41 13.20
CA GLN A 155 0.47 0.11 14.43
C GLN A 155 1.07 1.44 14.91
N PHE A 156 1.99 2.04 14.15
CA PHE A 156 2.68 3.26 14.55
C PHE A 156 2.47 4.41 13.57
N ASN A 157 2.45 5.62 14.12
CA ASN A 157 2.69 6.85 13.39
C ASN A 157 4.19 7.16 13.37
N TYR A 158 4.68 7.58 12.21
CA TYR A 158 6.06 7.89 11.92
C TYR A 158 6.20 9.35 11.51
N THR A 159 7.25 9.98 12.01
CA THR A 159 7.72 11.30 11.56
C THR A 159 9.21 11.22 11.29
N ARG A 160 9.77 12.14 10.51
CA ARG A 160 11.19 12.08 10.11
C ARG A 160 12.17 12.23 11.28
N GLU A 161 11.76 12.95 12.32
CA GLU A 161 12.68 13.44 13.37
C GLU A 161 12.29 12.98 14.78
N LYS A 162 11.16 12.29 14.95
CA LYS A 162 10.68 11.83 16.26
C LYS A 162 10.53 10.32 16.25
N SER A 163 10.67 9.74 17.44
CA SER A 163 10.37 8.33 17.68
C SER A 163 8.94 7.98 17.24
N PRO A 164 8.73 6.77 16.71
CA PRO A 164 7.39 6.30 16.36
C PRO A 164 6.44 6.37 17.55
N VAL A 165 5.20 6.79 17.32
CA VAL A 165 4.16 6.83 18.34
C VAL A 165 3.15 5.74 18.04
N TYR A 166 2.88 4.88 19.02
CA TYR A 166 1.85 3.85 18.87
C TYR A 166 0.48 4.50 18.64
N GLU A 167 -0.17 4.13 17.55
CA GLU A 167 -1.52 4.52 17.21
C GLU A 167 -2.21 3.29 16.60
N PRO A 168 -3.09 2.61 17.34
CA PRO A 168 -3.66 1.35 16.88
C PRO A 168 -4.35 1.52 15.52
N MET A 169 -4.25 0.51 14.66
CA MET A 169 -4.96 0.50 13.40
C MET A 169 -6.47 0.47 13.63
N GLU A 170 -7.20 1.41 13.03
CA GLU A 170 -8.66 1.36 13.01
C GLU A 170 -9.15 0.55 11.79
N PRO A 171 -9.91 -0.53 11.99
CA PRO A 171 -10.42 -1.33 10.90
C PRO A 171 -11.57 -0.60 10.18
N GLY A 172 -11.48 -0.55 8.86
CA GLY A 172 -12.65 -0.33 8.00
C GLY A 172 -13.41 -1.64 7.78
N ARG A 173 -14.25 -1.67 6.74
CA ARG A 173 -15.10 -2.83 6.43
C ARG A 173 -14.95 -3.23 4.97
N PHE A 174 -14.62 -4.50 4.73
CA PHE A 174 -14.78 -5.09 3.41
C PHE A 174 -16.25 -5.44 3.17
N LEU A 175 -16.78 -4.98 2.04
CA LEU A 175 -18.14 -5.30 1.60
C LEU A 175 -18.08 -6.59 0.80
N TYR A 176 -18.07 -7.72 1.51
CA TYR A 176 -18.34 -9.02 0.92
C TYR A 176 -19.84 -9.12 0.61
N ALA A 177 -20.17 -9.69 -0.54
CA ALA A 177 -21.54 -10.09 -0.88
C ALA A 177 -21.64 -11.60 -0.65
#